data_AF-A0A7W7SN62-F1
#
_entry.id   AF-A0A7W7SN62-F1
#
_cell.length_a   1.000
_cell.length_b   1.000
_cell.length_c   1.000
_cell.angle_alpha   90.00
_cell.angle_beta   90.00
_cell.angle_gamma   90.00
#
_symmetry.space_group_name_H-M   'P 1'
#
loop_
_entity.id
_entity.type
_entity.pdbx_description
1 polymer ?
#
loop_
_entity_poly.entity_id
_entity_poly.type
_entity_poly.pdbx_seq_one_letter_code
_entity_poly.pdbx_strand_id
1 'polypeptide(L)'
;MTTPRWVLHLPTKLTSLDEATALTERLREALSHVAVIDFNAATLSEKDRLMVRHQVFCGSALPGQGCCTLRHEHPGPCAAPSDARQVAG
;
A
#
# COMPACT_ATOMS: atom_id res chain seq x y z
N MET A 1 -24.26 14.93 3.25
CA MET A 1 -24.12 13.79 2.33
C MET A 1 -22.65 13.58 2.06
N THR A 2 -22.12 12.36 2.22
CA THR A 2 -20.72 12.08 1.90
C THR A 2 -20.52 12.03 0.39
N THR A 3 -19.45 12.63 -0.11
CA THR A 3 -19.09 12.57 -1.53
C THR A 3 -18.75 11.11 -1.89
N PRO A 4 -19.34 10.54 -2.97
CA PRO A 4 -19.06 9.16 -3.35
C PRO A 4 -17.57 8.98 -3.71
N ARG A 5 -16.99 7.85 -3.31
CA ARG A 5 -15.62 7.44 -3.65
C ARG A 5 -15.65 6.08 -4.33
N TRP A 6 -14.81 5.89 -5.35
CA TRP A 6 -14.74 4.69 -6.16
C TRP A 6 -13.47 3.89 -5.85
N VAL A 7 -13.54 2.56 -6.01
CA VAL A 7 -12.41 1.65 -5.79
C VAL A 7 -12.02 1.03 -7.12
N LEU A 8 -10.71 1.03 -7.42
CA LEU A 8 -10.15 0.37 -8.58
C LEU A 8 -9.77 -1.07 -8.22
N HIS A 9 -10.36 -2.04 -8.91
CA HIS A 9 -10.00 -3.46 -8.77
C HIS A 9 -9.14 -3.88 -9.97
N LEU A 10 -7.92 -4.36 -9.69
CA LEU A 10 -6.97 -4.85 -10.70
C LEU A 10 -6.70 -6.34 -10.44
N PRO A 11 -7.35 -7.26 -11.18
CA PRO A 11 -7.08 -8.69 -11.05
C PRO A 11 -5.65 -9.02 -11.49
N THR A 12 -5.00 -9.92 -10.75
CA THR A 12 -3.69 -10.48 -11.10
C THR A 12 -3.76 -12.01 -11.18
N LYS A 13 -2.77 -12.62 -11.83
CA LYS A 13 -2.61 -14.08 -11.88
C LYS A 13 -1.74 -14.64 -10.75
N LEU A 14 -1.19 -13.76 -9.90
CA LEU A 14 -0.36 -14.14 -8.77
C LEU A 14 -1.18 -14.95 -7.76
N THR A 15 -0.60 -16.04 -7.28
CA THR A 15 -1.25 -16.97 -6.34
C THR A 15 -0.71 -16.85 -4.92
N SER A 16 0.25 -15.95 -4.68
CA SER A 16 0.84 -15.66 -3.37
C SER A 16 0.50 -14.24 -2.93
N LEU A 17 0.12 -14.08 -1.66
CA LEU A 17 -0.12 -12.78 -1.04
C LEU A 17 1.16 -11.93 -1.02
N ASP A 18 2.32 -12.56 -0.81
CA ASP A 18 3.61 -11.86 -0.78
C ASP A 18 4.00 -11.33 -2.17
N GLU A 19 3.76 -12.11 -3.22
CA GLU A 19 4.02 -11.68 -4.59
C GLU A 19 3.07 -10.54 -5.00
N ALA A 20 1.79 -10.65 -4.64
CA ALA A 20 0.79 -9.60 -4.89
C ALA A 20 1.11 -8.31 -4.09
N THR A 21 1.63 -8.45 -2.88
CA THR A 21 2.13 -7.34 -2.05
C THR A 21 3.32 -6.66 -2.73
N ALA A 22 4.31 -7.44 -3.19
CA ALA A 22 5.46 -6.90 -3.91
C ALA A 22 5.08 -6.18 -5.22
N LEU A 23 4.10 -6.70 -5.96
CA LEU A 23 3.53 -6.01 -7.12
C LEU A 23 2.90 -4.66 -6.71
N THR A 24 2.18 -4.62 -5.60
CA THR A 24 1.54 -3.39 -5.11
C THR A 24 2.58 -2.35 -4.71
N GLU A 25 3.71 -2.76 -4.12
CA GLU A 25 4.85 -1.87 -3.83
C GLU A 25 5.42 -1.25 -5.11
N ARG A 26 5.60 -2.05 -6.17
CA ARG A 26 6.08 -1.56 -7.47
C ARG A 26 5.10 -0.61 -8.15
N LEU A 27 3.80 -0.91 -8.05
CA LEU A 27 2.75 -0.02 -8.57
C LEU A 27 2.74 1.32 -7.83
N ARG A 28 2.89 1.30 -6.50
CA ARG A 28 3.02 2.51 -5.69
C ARG A 28 4.21 3.36 -6.12
N GLU A 29 5.37 2.73 -6.32
CA GLU A 29 6.60 3.41 -6.76
C GLU A 29 6.40 4.05 -8.15
N ALA A 30 5.92 3.27 -9.12
CA ALA A 30 5.72 3.70 -10.50
C ALA A 30 4.64 4.78 -10.64
N LEU A 31 3.57 4.70 -9.86
CA LEU A 31 2.41 5.61 -9.91
C LEU A 31 2.44 6.67 -8.80
N SER A 32 3.58 6.87 -8.14
CA SER A 32 3.76 7.90 -7.10
C SER A 32 3.42 9.32 -7.56
N HIS A 33 3.51 9.58 -8.87
CA HIS A 33 3.13 10.84 -9.50
C HIS A 33 1.61 11.05 -9.65
N VAL A 34 0.80 10.00 -9.44
CA VAL A 34 -0.66 10.03 -9.60
C VAL A 34 -1.34 10.30 -8.25
N ALA A 35 -1.51 11.59 -7.91
CA ALA A 35 -2.02 12.02 -6.61
C ALA A 35 -3.46 11.57 -6.26
N VAL A 36 -4.24 11.10 -7.25
CA VAL A 36 -5.62 10.63 -7.02
C VAL A 36 -5.69 9.21 -6.46
N ILE A 37 -4.58 8.45 -6.46
CA ILE A 37 -4.52 7.09 -5.94
C ILE A 37 -3.92 7.11 -4.53
N ASP A 38 -4.73 6.76 -3.53
CA ASP A 38 -4.23 6.55 -2.17
C ASP A 38 -3.70 5.12 -2.00
N PHE A 39 -2.41 4.95 -2.24
CA PHE A 39 -1.75 3.66 -2.02
C PHE A 39 -1.66 3.25 -0.55
N ASN A 40 -1.77 4.17 0.42
CA ASN A 40 -1.76 3.77 1.84
C ASN A 40 -3.04 3.02 2.23
N ALA A 41 -4.15 3.28 1.52
CA ALA A 41 -5.40 2.56 1.65
C ALA A 41 -5.49 1.29 0.75
N ALA A 42 -4.38 0.88 0.11
CA ALA A 42 -4.38 -0.29 -0.77
C ALA A 42 -4.69 -1.59 0.01
N THR A 43 -5.62 -2.37 -0.54
CA THR A 43 -6.01 -3.68 -0.01
C THR A 43 -5.96 -4.74 -1.10
N LEU A 44 -5.53 -5.94 -0.74
CA LEU A 44 -5.57 -7.12 -1.59
C LEU A 44 -6.67 -8.07 -1.11
N SER A 45 -7.33 -8.73 -2.05
CA SER A 45 -8.29 -9.78 -1.77
C SER A 45 -8.01 -10.96 -2.66
N GLU A 46 -8.22 -12.16 -2.14
CA GLU A 46 -8.33 -13.34 -2.99
C GLU A 46 -9.50 -13.14 -3.96
N LYS A 47 -9.31 -13.53 -5.23
CA LYS A 47 -10.28 -13.32 -6.30
C LYS A 47 -11.68 -13.81 -5.95
N ASP A 48 -11.76 -14.95 -5.29
CA ASP A 48 -13.02 -15.61 -4.92
C ASP A 48 -13.50 -15.21 -3.51
N ARG A 49 -12.73 -14.38 -2.79
CA ARG A 49 -13.04 -13.89 -1.43
C ARG A 49 -12.84 -12.38 -1.32
N LEU A 50 -13.51 -11.63 -2.20
CA LEU A 50 -13.42 -10.16 -2.28
C LEU A 50 -13.83 -9.40 -1.01
N MET A 51 -14.54 -10.06 -0.08
CA MET A 51 -14.89 -9.48 1.22
C MET A 51 -13.75 -9.58 2.24
N VAL A 52 -12.74 -10.42 1.99
CA VAL A 52 -11.54 -10.53 2.82
C VAL A 52 -10.49 -9.59 2.23
N ARG A 53 -10.18 -8.52 2.97
CA ARG A 53 -9.24 -7.48 2.55
C ARG A 53 -7.99 -7.52 3.42
N HIS A 54 -6.87 -7.89 2.81
CA HIS A 54 -5.55 -7.79 3.38
C HIS A 54 -5.01 -6.39 3.14
N GLN A 55 -4.73 -5.66 4.20
CA GLN A 55 -4.10 -4.34 4.09
C GLN A 55 -2.64 -4.52 3.66
N VAL A 56 -2.19 -3.75 2.67
CA VAL A 56 -0.83 -3.91 2.12
C VAL A 56 0.20 -3.12 2.93
N PHE A 57 -0.14 -1.88 3.27
CA PHE A 57 0.74 -0.97 4.01
C PHE A 57 0.17 -0.65 5.38
N CYS A 58 1.03 -0.38 6.35
CA CYS A 58 0.63 0.00 7.69
C CYS A 58 -0.30 1.23 7.68
N GLY A 59 0.08 2.29 6.95
CA GLY A 59 -0.77 3.47 6.76
C GLY A 59 -1.02 4.30 8.03
N SER A 60 -0.46 3.89 9.19
CA SER A 60 -0.57 4.61 10.46
C SER A 60 -0.05 6.03 10.34
N ALA A 61 -0.81 6.99 10.87
CA ALA A 61 -0.40 8.39 10.89
C ALA A 61 0.87 8.57 11.73
N LEU A 62 1.84 9.30 11.19
CA LEU A 62 3.10 9.64 11.84
C LEU A 62 3.07 11.08 12.36
N PRO A 63 3.79 11.39 13.46
CA PRO A 63 3.99 12.77 13.90
C PRO A 63 4.71 13.55 12.80
N GLY A 64 4.07 14.58 12.22
CA GLY A 64 4.70 15.44 11.20
C GLY A 64 4.10 15.37 9.79
N GLN A 65 2.87 14.87 9.62
CA GLN A 65 2.08 14.92 8.36
C GLN A 65 2.39 13.83 7.32
N GLY A 66 2.85 12.65 7.76
CA GLY A 66 3.02 11.47 6.90
C GLY A 66 2.24 10.26 7.39
N CYS A 67 2.13 9.24 6.55
CA CYS A 67 1.70 7.90 6.95
C CYS A 67 2.86 6.92 6.85
N CYS A 68 2.83 5.89 7.68
CA CYS A 68 3.77 4.78 7.62
C CYS A 68 3.68 4.07 6.26
N THR A 69 4.82 3.87 5.62
CA THR A 69 4.90 3.25 4.29
C THR A 69 5.42 1.83 4.31
N LEU A 70 5.70 1.31 5.51
CA LEU A 70 6.08 -0.08 5.72
C LEU A 70 4.89 -1.01 5.47
N ARG A 71 5.18 -2.30 5.22
CA ARG A 71 4.16 -3.34 5.08
C ARG A 71 3.25 -3.40 6.31
N HIS A 72 2.00 -3.81 6.10
CA HIS A 72 1.12 -4.12 7.22
C HIS A 72 1.78 -5.18 8.11
N GLU A 73 1.63 -5.06 9.44
CA GLU A 73 2.26 -5.95 10.44
C GLU A 73 3.80 -5.96 10.43
N HIS A 74 4.45 -4.89 9.95
CA HIS A 74 5.91 -4.78 10.02
C HIS A 74 6.44 -4.83 11.47
N PRO A 75 7.62 -5.44 11.70
CA PRO A 75 8.29 -5.33 12.99
C PRO A 75 8.86 -3.91 13.19
N GLY A 76 8.97 -3.49 14.45
CA GLY A 76 9.59 -2.20 14.81
C GLY A 76 8.67 -0.98 14.69
N PRO A 77 9.20 0.23 14.97
CA PRO A 77 8.42 1.46 14.97
C PRO A 77 8.01 1.87 13.55
N CYS A 78 6.87 2.55 13.42
CA CYS A 78 6.40 3.07 12.15
C CYS A 78 7.37 4.11 11.58
N ALA A 79 7.60 4.06 10.26
CA ALA A 79 8.53 4.95 9.55
C ALA A 79 7.89 5.53 8.29
N ALA A 80 8.22 6.79 8.02
CA ALA A 80 7.92 7.46 6.76
C ALA A 80 8.87 6.93 5.66
N PRO A 81 8.58 7.12 4.36
CA PRO A 81 9.57 6.85 3.35
C PRO A 81 10.69 7.88 3.57
N SER A 82 11.79 7.44 4.19
CA SER A 82 13.02 8.20 4.16
C SER A 82 13.39 8.31 2.68
N ASP A 83 13.63 9.51 2.17
CA ASP A 83 14.03 9.76 0.78
C ASP A 83 15.09 8.73 0.39
N ALA A 84 14.69 7.71 -0.38
CA ALA A 84 15.46 6.48 -0.58
C ALA A 84 16.55 6.70 -1.63
N ARG A 85 17.37 7.72 -1.41
CA ARG A 85 18.68 7.91 -2.01
C ARG A 85 19.73 8.16 -0.94
N GLN A 86 19.80 7.33 0.09
CA GLN A 86 21.07 7.08 0.80
C GLN A 86 20.91 5.88 1.75
N VAL A 87 21.48 4.73 1.42
CA VAL A 87 22.45 3.94 2.23
C VAL A 87 22.63 2.54 1.62
N ALA A 88 23.58 2.44 0.69
CA ALA A 88 24.37 1.23 0.51
C ALA A 88 25.81 1.71 0.35
N GLY A 89 26.50 1.79 1.49
CA GLY A 89 27.95 1.81 1.59
C GLY A 89 28.44 0.40 1.90
#